data_AF-A0AAP7ZQS2-F1
#
_entry.id   AF-A0AAP7ZQS2-F1
#
_cell.length_a   1.000
_cell.length_b   1.000
_cell.length_c   1.000
_cell.angle_alpha   90.00
_cell.angle_beta   90.00
_cell.angle_gamma   90.00
#
_symmetry.space_group_name_H-M   'P 1'
#
loop_
_entity.id
_entity.type
_entity.pdbx_description
1 polymer ?
#
loop_
_entity_poly.entity_id
_entity_poly.type
_entity_poly.pdbx_seq_one_letter_code
_entity_poly.pdbx_strand_id
1 'polypeptide(L)'
;MEGAMADVVDDSEEKSRRNLVALSSTVLATTYLQPKLADKGKLLGFIDAVDVNPIRVWTLITIALCYFAFRYWYSSGRAKTWSEWIGHRDTCVKNMFLKRMERHGLRYWNDNTPSHFMQFESISTPMDQRATGLRASLVSDDVSINPRSTYVHISLFGPMDMTLGHITCTFNLTDWRSKVFQNFTVAKSALLCNATHELFIPFTLFGIALAVCVAELIRL
;
A
#
# COMPACT_ATOMS: atom_id res chain seq x y z
N MET A 1 34.89 9.64 -3.52
CA MET A 1 35.02 8.47 -2.62
C MET A 1 33.71 8.26 -1.85
N GLU A 2 32.55 8.52 -2.48
CA GLU A 2 31.21 8.45 -1.87
C GLU A 2 30.41 7.20 -2.29
N GLY A 3 30.84 6.49 -3.35
CA GLY A 3 30.11 5.31 -3.85
C GLY A 3 30.24 4.06 -2.98
N ALA A 4 31.40 3.83 -2.34
CA ALA A 4 31.64 2.59 -1.60
C ALA A 4 30.90 2.51 -0.24
N MET A 5 30.55 3.67 0.35
CA MET A 5 29.88 3.70 1.65
C MET A 5 28.36 3.55 1.50
N ALA A 6 27.78 3.93 0.35
CA ALA A 6 26.38 3.69 0.03
C ALA A 6 26.10 2.20 -0.21
N ASP A 7 26.98 1.50 -0.97
CA ASP A 7 26.82 0.08 -1.27
C ASP A 7 26.83 -0.81 -0.01
N VAL A 8 27.70 -0.53 0.96
CA VAL A 8 27.79 -1.35 2.20
C VAL A 8 26.54 -1.18 3.08
N VAL A 9 25.92 0.00 3.06
CA VAL A 9 24.70 0.28 3.83
C VAL A 9 23.47 -0.35 3.17
N ASP A 10 23.38 -0.29 1.84
CA ASP A 10 22.32 -0.95 1.06
C ASP A 10 22.38 -2.48 1.21
N ASP A 11 23.58 -3.08 1.16
CA ASP A 11 23.75 -4.52 1.39
C ASP A 11 23.34 -4.96 2.81
N SER A 12 23.55 -4.10 3.81
CA SER A 12 23.14 -4.38 5.20
C SER A 12 21.63 -4.38 5.37
N GLU A 13 20.93 -3.46 4.69
CA GLU A 13 19.48 -3.34 4.75
C GLU A 13 18.79 -4.49 4.05
N GLU A 14 19.16 -4.75 2.80
CA GLU A 14 18.57 -5.80 1.98
C GLU A 14 18.78 -7.18 2.65
N LYS A 15 19.93 -7.36 3.30
CA LYS A 15 20.19 -8.54 4.13
C LYS A 15 19.28 -8.62 5.35
N SER A 16 19.01 -7.52 6.05
CA SER A 16 18.08 -7.51 7.19
C SER A 16 16.65 -7.86 6.78
N ARG A 17 16.18 -7.35 5.65
CA ARG A 17 14.86 -7.66 5.06
C ARG A 17 14.76 -9.14 4.67
N ARG A 18 15.75 -9.66 3.93
CA ARG A 18 15.81 -11.07 3.54
C ARG A 18 15.85 -12.00 4.75
N ASN A 19 16.65 -11.66 5.76
CA ASN A 19 16.74 -12.44 6.98
C ASN A 19 15.41 -12.43 7.77
N LEU A 20 14.74 -11.28 7.83
CA LEU A 20 13.42 -11.19 8.46
C LEU A 20 12.41 -12.10 7.75
N VAL A 21 12.31 -12.00 6.43
CA VAL A 21 11.40 -12.83 5.61
C VAL A 21 11.75 -14.31 5.75
N ALA A 22 13.03 -14.69 5.65
CA ALA A 22 13.48 -16.07 5.74
C ALA A 22 13.21 -16.66 7.13
N LEU A 23 13.51 -15.91 8.20
CA LEU A 23 13.34 -16.39 9.57
C LEU A 23 11.86 -16.47 9.95
N SER A 24 11.05 -15.48 9.58
CA SER A 24 9.58 -15.54 9.75
C SER A 24 8.98 -16.71 8.96
N SER A 25 9.39 -16.92 7.71
CA SER A 25 8.91 -18.06 6.92
C SER A 25 9.33 -19.40 7.51
N THR A 26 10.54 -19.49 8.06
CA THR A 26 11.04 -20.69 8.74
C THR A 26 10.23 -21.00 9.99
N VAL A 27 9.88 -19.99 10.80
CA VAL A 27 9.01 -20.16 11.97
C VAL A 27 7.65 -20.71 11.55
N LEU A 28 7.01 -20.11 10.54
CA LEU A 28 5.70 -20.55 10.04
C LEU A 28 5.75 -21.95 9.42
N ALA A 29 6.81 -22.25 8.65
CA ALA A 29 7.02 -23.58 8.08
C ALA A 29 7.21 -24.63 9.18
N THR A 30 7.99 -24.31 10.22
CA THR A 30 8.24 -25.23 11.33
C THR A 30 6.97 -25.53 12.13
N THR A 31 6.13 -24.51 12.38
CA THR A 31 4.89 -24.71 13.14
C THR A 31 3.78 -25.35 12.32
N TYR A 32 3.66 -25.02 11.03
CA TYR A 32 2.60 -25.55 10.17
C TYR A 32 2.93 -26.94 9.62
N LEU A 33 4.16 -27.16 9.16
CA LEU A 33 4.55 -28.45 8.58
C LEU A 33 4.90 -29.49 9.65
N GLN A 34 4.97 -29.08 10.93
CA GLN A 34 5.37 -29.90 12.08
C GLN A 34 6.38 -30.95 11.63
N PRO A 35 7.59 -30.54 11.21
CA PRO A 35 8.54 -31.47 10.63
C PRO A 35 8.64 -32.67 11.57
N LYS A 36 8.29 -33.86 11.07
CA LYS A 36 8.45 -35.15 11.77
C LYS A 36 9.94 -35.49 12.01
N LEU A 37 10.76 -34.47 12.21
CA LEU A 37 12.15 -34.52 12.65
C LEU A 37 12.26 -34.74 14.15
N ALA A 38 11.15 -34.72 14.90
CA ALA A 38 11.14 -35.00 16.34
C ALA A 38 11.74 -36.39 16.70
N ASP A 39 11.69 -37.38 15.80
CA ASP A 39 12.21 -38.71 16.14
C ASP A 39 13.69 -38.92 15.80
N LYS A 40 14.34 -38.08 14.96
CA LYS A 40 15.77 -38.29 14.54
C LYS A 40 16.55 -37.02 14.17
N GLY A 41 16.03 -35.82 14.38
CA GLY A 41 16.59 -34.59 13.83
C GLY A 41 17.57 -33.91 14.78
N LYS A 42 18.89 -34.09 14.54
CA LYS A 42 19.91 -33.18 15.07
C LYS A 42 19.57 -31.76 14.63
N LEU A 43 19.33 -30.86 15.60
CA LEU A 43 19.18 -29.43 15.34
C LEU A 43 20.56 -28.95 14.89
N LEU A 44 20.75 -28.80 13.57
CA LEU A 44 22.00 -28.35 12.93
C LEU A 44 23.13 -29.40 12.89
N GLY A 45 22.86 -30.71 12.81
CA GLY A 45 23.90 -31.72 12.56
C GLY A 45 24.94 -31.94 13.68
N PHE A 46 24.96 -31.10 14.70
CA PHE A 46 25.94 -31.11 15.79
C PHE A 46 25.33 -31.13 17.21
N ILE A 47 24.05 -30.81 17.37
CA ILE A 47 23.39 -30.76 18.69
C ILE A 47 22.19 -31.70 18.70
N ASP A 48 22.19 -32.66 19.64
CA ASP A 48 21.01 -33.49 19.91
C ASP A 48 19.89 -32.59 20.42
N ALA A 49 18.74 -32.64 19.75
CA ALA A 49 17.57 -31.82 20.06
C ALA A 49 16.96 -32.12 21.45
N VAL A 50 17.45 -33.17 22.13
CA VAL A 50 16.94 -33.67 23.42
C VAL A 50 17.28 -32.74 24.59
N ASP A 51 18.43 -32.06 24.55
CA ASP A 51 18.90 -31.22 25.67
C ASP A 51 18.60 -29.72 25.52
N VAL A 52 17.95 -29.33 24.43
CA VAL A 52 17.69 -27.91 24.16
C VAL A 52 16.35 -27.49 24.78
N ASN A 53 16.42 -26.66 25.82
CA ASN A 53 15.22 -26.11 26.45
C ASN A 53 14.39 -25.29 25.43
N PRO A 54 13.14 -25.69 25.12
CA PRO A 54 12.30 -25.03 24.12
C PRO A 54 12.07 -23.54 24.41
N ILE A 55 11.95 -23.15 25.67
CA ILE A 55 11.74 -21.76 26.08
C ILE A 55 12.93 -20.90 25.64
N ARG A 56 14.17 -21.41 25.77
CA ARG A 56 15.37 -20.68 25.34
C ARG A 56 15.40 -20.48 23.83
N VAL A 57 14.98 -21.48 23.06
CA VAL A 57 14.92 -21.42 21.59
C VAL A 57 13.91 -20.37 21.14
N TRP A 58 12.67 -20.44 21.64
CA TRP A 58 11.62 -19.50 21.25
C TRP A 58 11.93 -18.07 21.70
N THR A 59 12.57 -17.90 22.86
CA THR A 59 13.04 -16.59 23.31
C THR A 59 14.11 -16.02 22.38
N LEU A 60 15.11 -16.82 22.00
CA LEU A 60 16.16 -16.39 21.06
C LEU A 60 15.59 -16.06 19.67
N ILE A 61 14.68 -16.88 19.15
CA ILE A 61 13.99 -16.62 17.88
C ILE A 61 13.19 -15.32 17.95
N THR A 62 12.47 -15.08 19.04
CA THR A 62 11.71 -13.84 19.26
C THR A 62 12.62 -12.61 19.28
N ILE A 63 13.75 -12.68 20.02
CA ILE A 63 14.74 -11.60 20.06
C ILE A 63 15.33 -11.34 18.66
N ALA A 64 15.68 -12.40 17.91
CA ALA A 64 16.22 -12.29 16.57
C ALA A 64 15.21 -11.66 15.59
N LEU A 65 13.94 -12.07 15.63
CA LEU A 65 12.85 -11.48 14.85
C LEU A 65 12.71 -9.98 15.12
N CYS A 66 12.63 -9.61 16.41
CA CYS A 66 12.52 -8.22 16.82
C CYS A 66 13.74 -7.41 16.36
N TYR A 67 14.95 -7.95 16.52
CA TYR A 67 16.17 -7.28 16.06
C TYR A 67 16.14 -6.99 14.56
N PHE A 68 15.83 -7.97 13.71
CA PHE A 68 15.75 -7.75 12.26
C PHE A 68 14.61 -6.80 11.87
N ALA A 69 13.46 -6.88 12.55
CA ALA A 69 12.34 -5.97 12.33
C ALA A 69 12.70 -4.52 12.70
N PHE A 70 13.29 -4.27 13.86
CA PHE A 70 13.74 -2.93 14.25
C PHE A 70 14.87 -2.41 13.35
N ARG A 71 15.85 -3.26 13.02
CA ARG A 71 16.96 -2.89 12.15
C ARG A 71 16.48 -2.49 10.75
N TYR A 72 15.48 -3.20 10.21
CA TYR A 72 14.83 -2.86 8.95
C TYR A 72 13.94 -1.61 9.09
N TRP A 73 13.20 -1.47 10.20
CA TRP A 73 12.35 -0.30 10.44
C TRP A 73 13.14 1.01 10.43
N TYR A 74 14.31 1.06 11.05
CA TYR A 74 15.16 2.25 11.10
C TYR A 74 16.13 2.38 9.91
N SER A 75 16.01 1.56 8.88
CA SER A 75 16.84 1.66 7.69
C SER A 75 16.44 2.83 6.78
N SER A 76 17.43 3.38 6.06
CA SER A 76 17.24 4.49 5.14
C SER A 76 16.52 4.10 3.85
N GLY A 77 16.73 2.88 3.34
CA GLY A 77 16.04 2.36 2.17
C GLY A 77 14.56 2.16 2.43
N ARG A 78 14.15 1.67 3.61
CA ARG A 78 12.73 1.65 4.01
C ARG A 78 12.09 3.04 3.89
N ALA A 79 12.77 4.09 4.34
CA ALA A 79 12.26 5.47 4.24
C ALA A 79 12.12 5.93 2.78
N LYS A 80 13.05 5.54 1.90
CA LYS A 80 12.98 5.79 0.44
C LYS A 80 11.85 4.99 -0.21
N THR A 81 11.76 3.69 0.03
CA THR A 81 10.66 2.83 -0.47
C THR A 81 9.30 3.33 0.03
N TRP A 82 9.24 3.88 1.24
CA TRP A 82 8.04 4.51 1.79
C TRP A 82 7.63 5.77 1.04
N SER A 83 8.58 6.65 0.68
CA SER A 83 8.26 7.86 -0.11
C SER A 83 7.84 7.50 -1.54
N GLU A 84 8.48 6.50 -2.15
CA GLU A 84 8.08 5.95 -3.45
C GLU A 84 6.67 5.35 -3.41
N TRP A 85 6.36 4.59 -2.36
CA TRP A 85 5.01 4.04 -2.16
C TRP A 85 3.97 5.15 -1.96
N ILE A 86 4.29 6.19 -1.20
CA ILE A 86 3.44 7.37 -1.03
C ILE A 86 3.16 8.04 -2.38
N GLY A 87 4.21 8.32 -3.16
CA GLY A 87 4.05 8.96 -4.47
C GLY A 87 3.21 8.11 -5.44
N HIS A 88 3.42 6.79 -5.44
CA HIS A 88 2.61 5.87 -6.23
C HIS A 88 1.15 5.82 -5.76
N ARG A 89 0.91 5.76 -4.45
CA ARG A 89 -0.42 5.82 -3.85
C ARG A 89 -1.13 7.10 -4.27
N ASP A 90 -0.48 8.25 -4.12
CA ASP A 90 -1.08 9.56 -4.41
C ASP A 90 -1.40 9.69 -5.90
N THR A 91 -0.53 9.18 -6.78
CA THR A 91 -0.78 9.08 -8.22
C THR A 91 -1.98 8.18 -8.54
N CYS A 92 -2.07 7.01 -7.90
CA CYS A 92 -3.17 6.07 -8.07
C CYS A 92 -4.51 6.67 -7.60
N VAL A 93 -4.49 7.35 -6.43
CA VAL A 93 -5.63 8.07 -5.88
C VAL A 93 -6.06 9.18 -6.84
N LYS A 94 -5.13 10.01 -7.34
CA LYS A 94 -5.40 11.07 -8.32
C LYS A 94 -6.06 10.51 -9.59
N ASN A 95 -5.50 9.45 -10.17
CA ASN A 95 -6.03 8.83 -11.39
C ASN A 95 -7.41 8.20 -11.19
N MET A 96 -7.64 7.50 -10.07
CA MET A 96 -8.95 6.95 -9.73
C MET A 96 -9.99 8.03 -9.52
N PHE A 97 -9.59 9.09 -8.84
CA PHE A 97 -10.42 10.23 -8.55
C PHE A 97 -10.90 10.88 -9.85
N LEU A 98 -9.97 11.24 -10.75
CA LEU A 98 -10.27 11.81 -12.05
C LEU A 98 -11.19 10.92 -12.88
N LYS A 99 -10.87 9.62 -13.01
CA LYS A 99 -11.72 8.67 -13.77
C LYS A 99 -13.13 8.54 -13.19
N ARG A 100 -13.28 8.62 -11.88
CA ARG A 100 -14.60 8.55 -11.24
C ARG A 100 -15.39 9.83 -11.49
N MET A 101 -14.74 10.99 -11.45
CA MET A 101 -15.35 12.26 -11.82
C MET A 101 -15.81 12.28 -13.27
N GLU A 102 -14.98 11.84 -14.21
CA GLU A 102 -15.35 11.74 -15.62
C GLU A 102 -16.62 10.92 -15.81
N ARG A 103 -16.73 9.75 -15.17
CA ARG A 103 -17.93 8.91 -15.24
C ARG A 103 -19.17 9.58 -14.66
N HIS A 104 -19.04 10.23 -13.51
CA HIS A 104 -20.17 10.88 -12.86
C HIS A 104 -20.60 12.15 -13.61
N GLY A 105 -19.65 12.93 -14.11
CA GLY A 105 -19.91 14.06 -15.00
C GLY A 105 -20.63 13.62 -16.27
N LEU A 106 -20.23 12.49 -16.86
CA LEU A 106 -20.88 11.95 -18.07
C LEU A 106 -22.32 11.51 -17.79
N ARG A 107 -22.56 10.87 -16.64
CA ARG A 107 -23.92 10.49 -16.22
C ARG A 107 -24.80 11.70 -15.94
N TYR A 108 -24.27 12.69 -15.22
CA TYR A 108 -25.00 13.93 -14.98
C TYR A 108 -25.33 14.62 -16.31
N TRP A 109 -24.39 14.64 -17.25
CA TRP A 109 -24.62 15.23 -18.57
C TRP A 109 -25.72 14.52 -19.36
N ASN A 110 -25.71 13.18 -19.39
CA ASN A 110 -26.66 12.42 -20.18
C ASN A 110 -28.06 12.39 -19.56
N ASP A 111 -28.14 12.21 -18.25
CA ASP A 111 -29.40 11.84 -17.57
C ASP A 111 -29.87 12.93 -16.58
N ASN A 112 -29.12 14.03 -16.43
CA ASN A 112 -29.33 15.08 -15.43
C ASN A 112 -29.42 14.56 -13.98
N THR A 113 -28.92 13.34 -13.74
CA THR A 113 -28.97 12.68 -12.44
C THR A 113 -27.84 13.20 -11.55
N PRO A 114 -28.14 13.84 -10.41
CA PRO A 114 -27.12 14.28 -9.47
C PRO A 114 -26.38 13.08 -8.87
N SER A 115 -25.09 13.25 -8.62
CA SER A 115 -24.31 12.22 -7.95
C SER A 115 -24.55 12.30 -6.45
N HIS A 116 -24.90 11.17 -5.81
CA HIS A 116 -24.92 11.08 -4.34
C HIS A 116 -23.53 11.25 -3.71
N PHE A 117 -22.47 11.32 -4.53
CA PHE A 117 -21.10 11.54 -4.11
C PHE A 117 -20.57 12.93 -4.54
N MET A 118 -21.29 13.68 -5.41
CA MET A 118 -20.78 14.92 -6.02
C MET A 118 -21.91 15.93 -6.21
N GLN A 119 -21.67 17.17 -5.80
CA GLN A 119 -22.52 18.32 -6.11
C GLN A 119 -21.85 19.12 -7.24
N PHE A 120 -22.64 19.65 -8.17
CA PHE A 120 -22.16 20.45 -9.29
C PHE A 120 -22.70 21.88 -9.12
N GLU A 121 -21.84 22.87 -8.92
CA GLU A 121 -22.25 24.26 -8.65
C GLU A 121 -22.53 25.09 -9.90
N SER A 122 -21.79 24.88 -11.00
CA SER A 122 -22.01 25.63 -12.25
C SER A 122 -21.59 24.85 -13.50
N ILE A 123 -22.40 24.93 -14.55
CA ILE A 123 -22.16 24.25 -15.83
C ILE A 123 -22.34 25.29 -16.94
N SER A 124 -21.27 25.60 -17.65
CA SER A 124 -21.38 26.28 -18.94
C SER A 124 -21.55 25.21 -20.03
N THR A 125 -22.70 25.24 -20.69
CA THR A 125 -23.05 24.31 -21.77
C THR A 125 -22.58 24.89 -23.11
N PRO A 126 -21.77 24.17 -23.91
CA PRO A 126 -21.60 24.54 -25.31
C PRO A 126 -22.90 24.33 -26.09
N MET A 127 -23.18 25.23 -27.04
CA MET A 127 -24.45 25.26 -27.79
C MET A 127 -24.67 24.04 -28.70
N ASP A 128 -23.62 23.31 -29.08
CA ASP A 128 -23.72 22.15 -29.95
C ASP A 128 -23.63 20.82 -29.18
N GLN A 129 -24.79 20.18 -29.07
CA GLN A 129 -24.98 18.90 -28.41
C GLN A 129 -24.35 17.76 -29.23
N ARG A 130 -23.16 17.30 -28.81
CA ARG A 130 -22.65 15.90 -28.91
C ARG A 130 -21.21 15.85 -28.37
N ALA A 131 -21.06 15.95 -27.06
CA ALA A 131 -19.79 15.57 -26.42
C ALA A 131 -19.65 14.05 -26.48
N THR A 132 -18.55 13.55 -27.06
CA THR A 132 -18.23 12.12 -27.13
C THR A 132 -17.42 11.66 -25.91
N GLY A 133 -16.86 12.60 -25.14
CA GLY A 133 -16.09 12.29 -23.93
C GLY A 133 -15.88 13.49 -22.99
N LEU A 134 -15.47 13.19 -21.76
CA LEU A 134 -15.09 14.15 -20.72
C LEU A 134 -13.70 13.82 -20.22
N ARG A 135 -12.85 14.82 -20.03
CA ARG A 135 -11.56 14.66 -19.35
C ARG A 135 -11.52 15.57 -18.13
N ALA A 136 -11.25 15.00 -16.97
CA ALA A 136 -11.10 15.78 -15.75
C ALA A 136 -9.64 16.21 -15.57
N SER A 137 -9.43 17.46 -15.16
CA SER A 137 -8.13 18.03 -14.78
C SER A 137 -8.26 18.77 -13.46
N LEU A 138 -7.31 18.56 -12.56
CA LEU A 138 -7.30 19.20 -11.24
C LEU A 138 -6.78 20.64 -11.36
N VAL A 139 -7.39 21.57 -10.63
CA VAL A 139 -7.00 22.99 -10.64
C VAL A 139 -5.82 23.26 -9.71
N SER A 140 -5.76 22.51 -8.62
CA SER A 140 -4.65 22.52 -7.66
C SER A 140 -4.01 21.15 -7.62
N ASP A 141 -2.67 21.09 -7.64
CA ASP A 141 -1.92 19.85 -7.44
C ASP A 141 -2.04 19.29 -6.01
N ASP A 142 -2.58 20.07 -5.08
CA ASP A 142 -2.87 19.68 -3.70
C ASP A 142 -4.12 18.77 -3.62
N VAL A 143 -4.01 17.56 -4.18
CA VAL A 143 -4.89 16.45 -3.81
C VAL A 143 -4.43 15.96 -2.45
N SER A 144 -4.90 16.62 -1.40
CA SER A 144 -4.80 16.05 -0.06
C SER A 144 -5.59 14.73 -0.06
N ILE A 145 -5.10 13.71 0.64
CA ILE A 145 -5.82 12.42 0.76
C ILE A 145 -7.13 12.60 1.51
N ASN A 146 -7.26 13.70 2.26
CA ASN A 146 -8.44 14.07 3.04
C ASN A 146 -8.93 15.49 2.71
N PRO A 147 -9.25 15.79 1.44
CA PRO A 147 -9.67 17.12 1.07
C PRO A 147 -11.14 17.28 1.49
N ARG A 148 -11.42 18.27 2.33
CA ARG A 148 -12.81 18.64 2.66
C ARG A 148 -13.54 19.15 1.42
N SER A 149 -12.83 19.86 0.56
CA SER A 149 -13.27 20.26 -0.77
C SER A 149 -12.12 20.21 -1.79
N THR A 150 -12.39 19.83 -3.04
CA THR A 150 -11.41 19.90 -4.15
C THR A 150 -12.05 20.57 -5.37
N TYR A 151 -11.32 21.50 -5.99
CA TYR A 151 -11.75 22.16 -7.22
C TYR A 151 -11.19 21.41 -8.43
N VAL A 152 -12.06 21.12 -9.41
CA VAL A 152 -11.68 20.37 -10.62
C VAL A 152 -12.28 21.03 -11.86
N HIS A 153 -11.46 21.23 -12.89
CA HIS A 153 -11.92 21.62 -14.22
C HIS A 153 -12.07 20.39 -15.10
N ILE A 154 -13.29 20.13 -15.57
CA ILE A 154 -13.59 19.06 -16.53
C ILE A 154 -13.68 19.70 -17.92
N SER A 155 -12.78 19.34 -18.82
CA SER A 155 -12.87 19.72 -20.23
C SER A 155 -13.76 18.73 -20.98
N LEU A 156 -14.68 19.28 -21.77
CA LEU A 156 -15.57 18.55 -22.66
C LEU A 156 -14.86 18.29 -23.98
N PHE A 157 -14.92 17.07 -24.50
CA PHE A 157 -14.34 16.70 -25.79
C PHE A 157 -15.42 16.23 -26.76
N GLY A 158 -15.38 16.79 -27.97
CA GLY A 158 -16.20 16.40 -29.10
C GLY A 158 -15.53 15.37 -30.00
N PRO A 159 -16.17 15.00 -31.12
CA PRO A 159 -15.51 14.20 -32.15
C PRO A 159 -14.22 14.90 -32.61
N MET A 160 -13.16 14.12 -32.84
CA MET A 160 -11.80 14.59 -33.18
C MET A 160 -11.03 15.31 -32.03
N ASP A 161 -11.31 14.99 -30.76
CA ASP A 161 -10.59 15.54 -29.58
C ASP A 161 -10.62 17.08 -29.46
N MET A 162 -11.57 17.75 -30.11
CA MET A 162 -11.78 19.19 -29.94
C MET A 162 -12.39 19.49 -28.57
N THR A 163 -11.82 20.45 -27.84
CA THR A 163 -12.36 20.93 -26.56
C THR A 163 -13.62 21.77 -26.81
N LEU A 164 -14.78 21.25 -26.43
CA LEU A 164 -16.08 21.91 -26.63
C LEU A 164 -16.40 22.93 -25.53
N GLY A 165 -15.82 22.79 -24.33
CA GLY A 165 -16.08 23.68 -23.20
C GLY A 165 -15.44 23.20 -21.91
N HIS A 166 -15.62 23.97 -20.83
CA HIS A 166 -15.09 23.69 -19.51
C HIS A 166 -16.19 23.69 -18.45
N ILE A 167 -16.25 22.64 -17.63
CA ILE A 167 -17.14 22.55 -16.48
C ILE A 167 -16.26 22.70 -15.23
N THR A 168 -16.56 23.66 -14.36
CA THR A 168 -15.86 23.81 -13.09
C THR A 168 -16.71 23.19 -12.00
N CYS A 169 -16.17 22.17 -11.32
CA CYS A 169 -16.89 21.42 -10.30
C CYS A 169 -16.20 21.58 -8.95
N THR A 170 -16.97 21.91 -7.91
CA THR A 170 -16.55 21.83 -6.52
C THR A 170 -16.93 20.46 -5.98
N PHE A 171 -15.97 19.77 -5.39
CA PHE A 171 -16.17 18.42 -4.89
C PHE A 171 -16.11 18.38 -3.37
N ASN A 172 -17.17 17.91 -2.72
CA ASN A 172 -17.18 17.65 -1.28
C ASN A 172 -17.31 16.15 -1.00
N LEU A 173 -16.36 15.59 -0.25
CA LEU A 173 -16.37 14.19 0.21
C LEU A 173 -17.29 14.06 1.44
N THR A 174 -18.38 13.29 1.33
CA THR A 174 -19.25 12.97 2.47
C THR A 174 -18.62 11.95 3.43
N ASP A 175 -18.84 12.12 4.75
CA ASP A 175 -18.08 11.55 5.88
C ASP A 175 -17.66 10.07 5.85
N TRP A 176 -18.56 9.12 5.57
CA TRP A 176 -18.22 7.68 5.67
C TRP A 176 -17.85 7.07 4.32
N ARG A 177 -18.46 7.56 3.24
CA ARG A 177 -18.23 7.08 1.87
C ARG A 177 -16.85 7.51 1.36
N SER A 178 -16.37 8.67 1.80
CA SER A 178 -15.02 9.16 1.54
C SER A 178 -13.96 8.23 2.11
N LYS A 179 -14.15 7.79 3.36
CA LYS A 179 -13.27 6.81 4.03
C LYS A 179 -13.26 5.48 3.30
N VAL A 180 -14.42 4.98 2.85
CA VAL A 180 -14.49 3.73 2.06
C VAL A 180 -13.75 3.88 0.73
N PHE A 181 -13.92 5.01 0.03
CA PHE A 181 -13.21 5.28 -1.21
C PHE A 181 -11.70 5.36 -1.00
N GLN A 182 -11.24 6.10 0.01
CA GLN A 182 -9.84 6.20 0.38
C GLN A 182 -9.24 4.84 0.76
N ASN A 183 -9.93 4.06 1.58
CA ASN A 183 -9.45 2.73 1.98
C ASN A 183 -9.33 1.79 0.79
N PHE A 184 -10.31 1.83 -0.12
CA PHE A 184 -10.27 1.03 -1.34
C PHE A 184 -9.12 1.46 -2.28
N THR A 185 -8.88 2.76 -2.44
CA THR A 185 -7.78 3.25 -3.30
C THR A 185 -6.42 2.93 -2.70
N VAL A 186 -6.26 3.08 -1.38
CA VAL A 186 -5.04 2.68 -0.64
C VAL A 186 -4.81 1.18 -0.75
N ALA A 187 -5.84 0.36 -0.59
CA ALA A 187 -5.73 -1.09 -0.76
C ALA A 187 -5.32 -1.46 -2.20
N LYS A 188 -5.88 -0.80 -3.21
CA LYS A 188 -5.51 -1.07 -4.60
C LYS A 188 -4.10 -0.56 -4.96
N SER A 189 -3.66 0.58 -4.42
CA SER A 189 -2.28 1.04 -4.59
C SER A 189 -1.29 0.09 -3.92
N ALA A 190 -1.68 -0.50 -2.78
CA ALA A 190 -0.89 -1.54 -2.15
C ALA A 190 -0.71 -2.75 -3.08
N LEU A 191 -1.78 -3.23 -3.73
CA LEU A 191 -1.70 -4.40 -4.61
C LEU A 191 -0.92 -4.19 -5.92
N LEU A 192 -0.70 -2.95 -6.36
CA LEU A 192 -0.14 -2.64 -7.70
C LEU A 192 1.30 -2.10 -7.66
N CYS A 193 1.87 -1.88 -6.48
CA CYS A 193 3.19 -1.25 -6.32
C CYS A 193 4.23 -2.24 -5.78
N ASN A 194 5.38 -2.34 -6.43
CA ASN A 194 6.51 -3.16 -5.96
C ASN A 194 7.00 -2.75 -4.57
N ALA A 195 6.99 -1.45 -4.27
CA ALA A 195 7.34 -0.92 -2.96
C ALA A 195 6.45 -1.48 -1.84
N THR A 196 5.21 -1.88 -2.14
CA THR A 196 4.34 -2.54 -1.17
C THR A 196 4.87 -3.90 -0.76
N HIS A 197 5.40 -4.68 -1.71
CA HIS A 197 5.96 -6.00 -1.39
C HIS A 197 7.18 -5.88 -0.48
N GLU A 198 7.99 -4.84 -0.69
CA GLU A 198 9.16 -4.58 0.14
C GLU A 198 8.80 -4.09 1.54
N LEU A 199 7.78 -3.24 1.67
CA LEU A 199 7.37 -2.67 2.95
C LEU A 199 6.50 -3.63 3.77
N PHE A 200 5.42 -4.16 3.20
CA PHE A 200 4.36 -4.79 3.99
C PHE A 200 4.55 -6.29 4.18
N ILE A 201 5.17 -7.01 3.23
CA ILE A 201 5.38 -8.46 3.36
C ILE A 201 6.29 -8.81 4.54
N PRO A 202 7.46 -8.15 4.73
CA PRO A 202 8.32 -8.48 5.86
C PRO A 202 7.64 -8.24 7.22
N PHE A 203 6.88 -7.15 7.37
CA PHE A 203 6.19 -6.85 8.62
C PHE A 203 4.95 -7.72 8.87
N THR A 204 4.22 -8.11 7.83
CA THR A 204 3.09 -9.05 7.96
C THR A 204 3.59 -10.44 8.36
N LEU A 205 4.64 -10.94 7.69
CA LEU A 205 5.27 -12.21 8.07
C LEU A 205 5.85 -12.16 9.48
N PHE A 206 6.52 -11.06 9.84
CA PHE A 206 7.00 -10.82 11.21
C PHE A 206 5.87 -10.87 12.23
N GLY A 207 4.76 -10.18 12.00
CA GLY A 207 3.63 -10.13 12.93
C GLY A 207 3.00 -11.51 13.17
N ILE A 208 2.81 -12.30 12.10
CA ILE A 208 2.27 -13.66 12.22
C ILE A 208 3.28 -14.58 12.92
N ALA A 209 4.57 -14.52 12.53
CA ALA A 209 5.61 -15.32 13.17
C ALA A 209 5.79 -14.98 14.65
N LEU A 210 5.69 -13.70 15.02
CA LEU A 210 5.75 -13.25 16.41
C LEU A 210 4.57 -13.78 17.22
N ALA A 211 3.36 -13.72 16.67
CA ALA A 211 2.17 -14.28 17.32
C ALA A 211 2.32 -15.79 17.58
N VAL A 212 2.91 -16.51 16.63
CA VAL A 212 3.23 -17.93 16.78
C VAL A 212 4.27 -18.16 17.87
N CYS A 213 5.39 -17.42 17.87
CA CYS A 213 6.42 -17.54 18.90
C CYS A 213 5.87 -17.26 20.31
N VAL A 214 5.03 -16.22 20.46
CA VAL A 214 4.40 -15.88 21.73
C VAL A 214 3.42 -16.97 22.16
N ALA A 215 2.61 -17.51 21.24
CA ALA A 215 1.69 -18.60 21.55
C ALA A 215 2.42 -19.86 22.01
N GLU A 216 3.54 -20.21 21.37
CA GLU A 216 4.37 -21.36 21.78
C GLU A 216 5.06 -21.11 23.13
N LEU A 217 5.52 -19.88 23.41
CA LEU A 217 6.06 -19.52 24.73
C LEU A 217 5.03 -19.59 25.86
N ILE A 218 3.75 -19.31 25.59
CA ILE A 218 2.67 -19.41 26.58
C ILE A 218 2.28 -20.88 26.86
N ARG A 219 2.49 -21.77 25.88
CA ARG A 219 2.15 -23.19 25.98
C ARG A 219 3.18 -24.03 26.73
N LEU A 220 4.43 -23.58 26.79
CA LEU A 220 5.56 -24.23 27.45
C LEU A 220 5.63 -23.89 28.94
#